data_AF-A0A7X0MHG9-F1
#
_entry.id   AF-A0A7X0MHG9-F1
#
_cell.length_a   1.000
_cell.length_b   1.000
_cell.length_c   1.000
_cell.angle_alpha   90.00
_cell.angle_beta   90.00
_cell.angle_gamma   90.00
#
_symmetry.space_group_name_H-M   'P 1'
#
loop_
_entity.id
_entity.type
_entity.pdbx_description
1 polymer ?
#
loop_
_entity_poly.entity_id
_entity_poly.type
_entity_poly.pdbx_seq_one_letter_code
_entity_poly.pdbx_strand_id
1 'polypeptide(L)'
;MKIEKFRSNKAIAQQYVDSVKYHKKQLSDYQQSMNASLKTEEGKLTQSAIEKLNQFLKQYGKEKNYDIIFIANNTGTIAYANDKYDITDEILKEINRQYE
;
A
#
# COMPACT_ATOMS: atom_id res chain seq x y z
N MET A 1 50.01 -6.65 35.16
CA MET A 1 48.78 -7.26 35.73
C MET A 1 47.56 -6.35 35.86
N LYS A 2 47.45 -5.35 36.76
CA LYS A 2 46.18 -4.57 36.91
C LYS A 2 45.81 -3.71 35.67
N ILE A 3 46.79 -3.12 34.99
CA ILE A 3 46.58 -2.23 33.82
C ILE A 3 46.12 -3.01 32.58
N GLU A 4 46.69 -4.20 32.34
CA GLU A 4 46.30 -5.06 31.20
C GLU A 4 44.88 -5.59 31.36
N LYS A 5 44.49 -6.00 32.58
CA LYS A 5 43.12 -6.43 32.88
C LYS A 5 42.10 -5.31 32.65
N PHE A 6 42.46 -4.06 33.00
CA PHE A 6 41.62 -2.90 32.72
C PHE A 6 41.49 -2.61 31.21
N ARG A 7 42.60 -2.67 30.46
CA ARG A 7 42.58 -2.51 28.99
C ARG A 7 41.75 -3.60 28.29
N SER A 8 41.88 -4.85 28.73
CA SER A 8 41.09 -5.98 28.23
C SER A 8 39.59 -5.79 28.48
N ASN A 9 39.19 -5.40 29.70
CA ASN A 9 37.79 -5.11 30.01
C ASN A 9 37.22 -3.96 29.16
N LYS A 10 38.02 -2.91 28.91
CA LYS A 10 37.63 -1.80 28.03
C LYS A 10 37.41 -2.27 26.58
N ALA A 11 38.26 -3.16 26.07
CA ALA A 11 38.12 -3.72 24.72
C ALA A 11 36.86 -4.58 24.57
N ILE A 12 36.54 -5.42 25.57
CA ILE A 12 35.31 -6.21 25.59
C ILE A 12 34.07 -5.31 25.61
N ALA A 13 34.09 -4.25 26.43
CA ALA A 13 33.00 -3.28 26.47
C ALA A 13 32.81 -2.58 25.11
N GLN A 14 33.91 -2.21 24.42
CA GLN A 14 33.85 -1.62 23.09
C GLN A 14 33.26 -2.59 22.05
N GLN A 15 33.71 -3.84 22.05
CA GLN A 15 33.18 -4.87 21.14
C GLN A 15 31.69 -5.11 21.36
N TYR A 16 31.22 -5.08 22.61
CA TYR A 16 29.80 -5.18 22.93
C TYR A 16 29.00 -3.99 22.37
N VAL A 17 29.52 -2.76 22.54
CA VAL A 17 28.89 -1.54 21.98
C VAL A 17 28.78 -1.62 20.46
N ASP A 18 29.84 -2.07 19.79
CA ASP A 18 29.86 -2.19 18.33
C ASP A 18 28.91 -3.29 17.83
N SER A 19 28.83 -4.42 18.55
CA SER A 19 27.82 -5.46 18.29
C SER A 19 26.40 -4.92 18.43
N VAL A 20 26.08 -4.20 19.51
CA VAL A 20 24.75 -3.60 19.70
C VAL A 20 24.43 -2.61 18.58
N LYS A 21 25.38 -1.77 18.17
CA LYS A 21 25.19 -0.85 17.04
C LYS A 21 24.92 -1.58 15.73
N TYR A 22 25.67 -2.65 15.46
CA TYR A 22 25.48 -3.48 14.28
C TYR A 22 24.07 -4.09 14.24
N HIS A 23 23.63 -4.71 15.33
CA HIS A 23 22.28 -5.31 15.41
C HIS A 23 21.17 -4.25 15.31
N LYS A 24 21.37 -3.07 15.89
CA LYS A 24 20.43 -1.94 15.72
C LYS A 24 20.32 -1.50 14.25
N LYS A 25 21.44 -1.41 13.54
CA LYS A 25 21.43 -1.09 12.10
C LYS A 25 20.69 -2.15 11.30
N GLN A 26 20.99 -3.43 11.53
CA GLN A 26 20.31 -4.54 10.84
C GLN A 26 18.80 -4.54 11.08
N LEU A 27 18.37 -4.28 12.31
CA LEU A 27 16.95 -4.16 12.63
C LEU A 27 16.30 -2.98 11.89
N SER A 28 16.96 -1.83 11.85
CA SER A 28 16.48 -0.65 11.12
C SER A 28 16.35 -0.93 9.61
N ASP A 29 17.37 -1.56 9.01
CA ASP A 29 17.38 -1.91 7.58
C ASP A 29 16.26 -2.91 7.26
N TYR A 30 16.04 -3.90 8.13
CA TYR A 30 14.95 -4.87 8.01
C TYR A 30 13.55 -4.20 8.12
N GLN A 31 13.36 -3.30 9.07
CA GLN A 31 12.11 -2.55 9.20
C GLN A 31 11.83 -1.71 7.95
N GLN A 32 12.86 -1.07 7.39
CA GLN A 32 12.72 -0.29 6.17
C GLN A 32 12.34 -1.17 4.96
N SER A 33 13.01 -2.31 4.78
CA SER A 33 12.73 -3.22 3.66
C SER A 33 11.34 -3.84 3.78
N MET A 34 10.93 -4.26 4.98
CA MET A 34 9.59 -4.76 5.25
C MET A 34 8.52 -3.71 4.89
N ASN A 35 8.69 -2.46 5.34
CA ASN A 35 7.75 -1.38 5.00
C ASN A 35 7.69 -1.10 3.49
N ALA A 36 8.82 -1.20 2.78
CA ALA A 36 8.84 -1.03 1.33
C ALA A 36 8.11 -2.18 0.61
N SER A 37 8.31 -3.42 1.07
CA SER A 37 7.59 -4.59 0.54
C SER A 37 6.08 -4.49 0.80
N LEU A 38 5.66 -4.06 2.00
CA LEU A 38 4.24 -3.87 2.33
C LEU A 38 3.59 -2.85 1.39
N LYS A 39 4.20 -1.67 1.22
CA LYS A 39 3.69 -0.65 0.27
C LYS A 39 3.59 -1.16 -1.17
N THR A 40 4.56 -1.98 -1.58
CA THR A 40 4.55 -2.58 -2.93
C THR A 40 3.38 -3.55 -3.09
N GLU A 41 3.12 -4.38 -2.08
CA GLU A 41 2.04 -5.35 -2.11
C GLU A 41 0.66 -4.66 -2.02
N GLU A 42 0.51 -3.66 -1.16
CA GLU A 42 -0.68 -2.79 -1.12
C GLU A 42 -0.96 -2.16 -2.48
N GLY A 43 0.08 -1.67 -3.17
CA GLY A 43 -0.03 -1.13 -4.52
C GLY A 43 -0.54 -2.16 -5.54
N LYS A 44 -0.01 -3.40 -5.51
CA LYS A 44 -0.47 -4.48 -6.40
C LYS A 44 -1.92 -4.88 -6.14
N LEU A 45 -2.31 -5.01 -4.87
CA LEU A 45 -3.69 -5.36 -4.51
C LEU A 45 -4.66 -4.27 -4.96
N THR A 46 -4.30 -3.00 -4.74
CA THR A 46 -5.07 -1.85 -5.20
C THR A 46 -5.21 -1.84 -6.72
N GLN A 47 -4.11 -2.05 -7.44
CA GLN A 47 -4.10 -2.09 -8.91
C GLN A 47 -5.00 -3.22 -9.44
N SER A 48 -4.94 -4.41 -8.84
CA SER A 48 -5.80 -5.53 -9.22
C SER A 48 -7.28 -5.23 -8.98
N ALA A 49 -7.63 -4.54 -7.89
CA ALA A 49 -9.00 -4.11 -7.63
C ALA A 49 -9.49 -3.09 -8.66
N ILE A 50 -8.65 -2.11 -9.04
CA ILE A 50 -8.96 -1.12 -10.08
C ILE A 50 -9.18 -1.80 -11.44
N GLU A 51 -8.34 -2.79 -11.80
CA GLU A 51 -8.50 -3.53 -13.05
C GLU A 51 -9.82 -4.29 -13.12
N LYS A 52 -10.20 -4.98 -12.03
CA LYS A 52 -11.49 -5.67 -11.93
C LYS A 52 -12.65 -4.68 -12.03
N LEU A 53 -12.58 -3.54 -11.34
CA LEU A 53 -13.59 -2.49 -11.42
C LEU A 53 -13.72 -1.95 -12.86
N ASN A 54 -12.61 -1.66 -13.53
CA ASN A 54 -12.63 -1.16 -14.91
C ASN A 54 -13.21 -2.17 -15.90
N GLN A 55 -12.91 -3.46 -15.72
CA GLN A 55 -13.51 -4.53 -16.53
C GLN A 55 -15.02 -4.62 -16.30
N PHE A 56 -15.45 -4.55 -15.05
CA PHE A 56 -16.87 -4.51 -14.67
C PHE A 56 -17.58 -3.31 -15.31
N LEU A 57 -17.06 -2.10 -15.12
CA LEU A 57 -17.64 -0.86 -15.66
C LEU A 57 -17.76 -0.90 -17.19
N LYS A 58 -16.75 -1.46 -17.87
CA LYS A 58 -16.78 -1.62 -19.33
C LYS A 58 -17.90 -2.56 -19.78
N GLN A 59 -18.11 -3.66 -19.06
CA GLN A 59 -19.18 -4.61 -19.38
C GLN A 59 -20.55 -4.00 -19.09
N TYR A 60 -20.70 -3.43 -17.90
CA TYR A 60 -21.90 -2.74 -17.45
C TYR A 60 -22.32 -1.62 -18.43
N GLY A 61 -21.37 -0.80 -18.86
CA GLY A 61 -21.60 0.27 -19.83
C GLY A 61 -22.18 -0.25 -21.14
N LYS A 62 -21.66 -1.37 -21.66
CA LYS A 62 -22.20 -2.01 -22.89
C LYS A 62 -23.60 -2.55 -22.69
N GLU A 63 -23.85 -3.24 -21.58
CA GLU A 63 -25.15 -3.87 -21.30
C GLU A 63 -26.27 -2.84 -21.11
N LYS A 64 -25.94 -1.69 -20.51
CA LYS A 64 -26.87 -0.60 -20.22
C LYS A 64 -26.87 0.51 -21.27
N ASN A 65 -26.11 0.34 -22.36
CA ASN A 65 -25.98 1.29 -23.46
C ASN A 65 -25.45 2.68 -23.04
N TYR A 66 -24.49 2.73 -22.13
CA TYR A 66 -23.71 3.95 -21.86
C TYR A 66 -22.59 4.09 -22.89
N ASP A 67 -22.52 5.25 -23.55
CA ASP A 67 -21.39 5.60 -24.40
C ASP A 67 -20.13 5.91 -23.57
N ILE A 68 -20.31 6.53 -22.40
CA ILE A 68 -19.24 6.98 -21.51
C ILE A 68 -19.70 6.84 -20.05
N ILE A 69 -18.79 6.36 -19.18
CA ILE A 69 -18.92 6.40 -17.72
C ILE A 69 -17.77 7.25 -17.18
N PHE A 70 -18.08 8.27 -16.39
CA PHE A 70 -17.08 9.12 -15.75
C PHE A 70 -16.80 8.65 -14.32
N ILE A 71 -15.53 8.50 -13.98
CA ILE A 71 -15.11 8.18 -12.61
C ILE A 71 -14.91 9.50 -11.87
N ALA A 72 -15.74 9.74 -10.85
CA ALA A 72 -15.54 10.86 -9.94
C ALA A 72 -14.32 10.59 -9.06
N ASN A 73 -13.31 11.46 -9.14
CA ASN A 73 -12.14 11.42 -8.27
C ASN A 73 -11.82 12.82 -7.71
N ASN A 74 -11.10 12.85 -6.60
CA ASN A 74 -10.72 14.10 -5.91
C ASN A 74 -9.74 14.98 -6.70
N THR A 75 -9.21 14.48 -7.83
CA THR A 75 -8.35 15.21 -8.75
C THR A 75 -9.12 15.95 -9.85
N GLY A 76 -10.46 15.91 -9.80
CA GLY A 76 -11.36 16.82 -10.52
C GLY A 76 -11.40 16.61 -12.04
N THR A 77 -12.30 15.75 -12.51
CA THR A 77 -12.67 15.66 -13.94
C THR A 77 -14.02 16.33 -14.25
N ILE A 78 -14.91 16.43 -13.25
CA ILE A 78 -16.25 17.03 -13.37
C ILE A 78 -16.43 18.04 -12.22
N ALA A 79 -16.81 19.27 -12.55
CA ALA A 79 -17.04 20.32 -11.54
C ALA A 79 -18.40 20.22 -10.85
N TYR A 80 -19.44 19.82 -11.58
CA TYR A 80 -20.78 19.54 -11.06
C TYR A 80 -21.51 18.58 -12.01
N ALA A 81 -22.19 17.58 -11.44
CA ALA A 81 -23.16 16.75 -12.14
C ALA A 81 -24.41 16.66 -11.24
N ASN A 82 -25.58 16.59 -11.86
CA ASN A 82 -26.81 16.32 -11.11
C ASN A 82 -26.80 14.86 -10.63
N ASP A 83 -27.26 14.60 -9.41
CA ASP A 83 -27.30 13.27 -8.79
C ASP A 83 -28.02 12.21 -9.62
N LYS A 84 -28.95 12.60 -10.50
CA LYS A 84 -29.62 11.66 -11.43
C LYS A 84 -28.64 10.99 -12.42
N TYR A 85 -27.44 11.53 -12.58
CA TYR A 85 -26.37 10.97 -13.41
C TYR A 85 -25.36 10.16 -12.58
N ASP A 86 -25.45 10.19 -11.25
CA ASP A 86 -24.63 9.36 -10.38
C ASP A 86 -25.22 7.95 -10.32
N ILE A 87 -24.45 6.99 -10.82
CA ILE A 87 -24.82 5.57 -10.86
C ILE A 87 -24.06 4.75 -9.81
N THR A 88 -23.33 5.39 -8.90
CA THR A 88 -22.45 4.73 -7.92
C THR A 88 -23.17 3.64 -7.13
N ASP A 89 -24.36 3.94 -6.60
CA ASP A 89 -25.14 2.98 -5.81
C ASP A 89 -25.65 1.78 -6.64
N GLU A 90 -25.97 1.98 -7.91
CA GLU A 90 -26.36 0.89 -8.82
C GLU A 90 -25.16 -0.03 -9.09
N ILE A 91 -24.01 0.56 -9.39
CA ILE A 91 -22.75 -0.17 -9.61
C ILE A 91 -22.37 -0.98 -8.37
N LEU A 92 -22.44 -0.39 -7.17
CA LEU A 92 -22.13 -1.08 -5.91
C LEU A 92 -23.05 -2.29 -5.67
N LYS A 93 -24.34 -2.17 -6.00
CA LYS A 93 -25.27 -3.30 -5.86
C LYS A 93 -24.95 -4.41 -6.85
N GLU A 94 -24.71 -4.07 -8.12
CA GLU A 94 -24.47 -5.08 -9.14
C GLU A 94 -23.11 -5.77 -8.99
N ILE A 95 -22.05 -5.05 -8.57
CA ILE A 95 -20.76 -5.69 -8.31
C ILE A 95 -20.83 -6.63 -7.11
N ASN A 96 -21.52 -6.25 -6.03
CA ASN A 96 -21.64 -7.09 -4.84
C ASN A 96 -22.43 -8.37 -5.12
N ARG A 97 -23.45 -8.33 -5.98
CA ARG A 97 -24.18 -9.52 -6.44
C ARG A 97 -23.31 -10.54 -7.18
N GLN A 98 -22.19 -10.13 -7.78
CA GLN A 98 -21.26 -11.06 -8.43
C GLN A 98 -20.34 -11.78 -7.43
N TYR A 99 -20.30 -11.32 -6.18
CA TYR A 99 -19.44 -11.85 -5.11
C TYR A 99 -20.23 -12.48 -3.95
N GLU A 100 -21.56 -12.37 -3.94
CA GLU A 100 -22.48 -13.16 -3.10
C GLU A 100 -22.69 -14.57 -3.69
#